data_AF-A0A484YVU9-F1
#
_entry.id   AF-A0A484YVU9-F1
#
_cell.length_a   1.000
_cell.length_b   1.000
_cell.length_c   1.000
_cell.angle_alpha   90.00
_cell.angle_beta   90.00
_cell.angle_gamma   90.00
#
_symmetry.space_group_name_H-M   'P 1'
#
loop_
_entity.id
_entity.type
_entity.pdbx_description
1 polymer ?
#
loop_
_entity_poly.entity_id
_entity_poly.type
_entity_poly.pdbx_seq_one_letter_code
_entity_poly.pdbx_strand_id
1 'polypeptide(L)' 'MLMMVQPLRDAIHTAKAAAGEGAKVIYLSPQGRKLDQAGVSELATNQKLILVCGSLRRDR' A
#
# COMPACT_ATOMS: atom_id res chain seq x y z
N MET A 1 10.16 -8.42 13.79
CA MET A 1 8.98 -9.27 13.56
C MET A 1 8.32 -8.84 12.24
N LEU A 2 7.89 -9.78 11.40
CA LEU A 2 7.25 -9.54 10.10
C LEU A 2 5.72 -9.70 10.22
N MET A 3 4.95 -9.05 9.34
CA MET A 3 3.52 -9.35 9.21
C MET A 3 3.34 -10.79 8.72
N MET A 4 2.33 -11.48 9.25
CA MET A 4 1.98 -12.81 8.77
C MET A 4 1.49 -12.73 7.32
N VAL A 5 2.06 -13.56 6.45
CA VAL A 5 1.88 -13.45 4.98
C VAL A 5 0.44 -13.74 4.56
N GLN A 6 -0.21 -14.76 5.14
CA GLN A 6 -1.56 -15.16 4.73
C GLN A 6 -2.61 -14.07 4.99
N PRO A 7 -2.78 -13.56 6.23
CA PRO A 7 -3.77 -12.51 6.50
C PRO A 7 -3.55 -11.24 5.67
N LEU A 8 -2.29 -10.86 5.45
CA LEU A 8 -1.95 -9.71 4.62
C LEU A 8 -2.36 -9.93 3.16
N ARG A 9 -2.05 -11.11 2.63
CA ARG A 9 -2.39 -11.48 1.24
C ARG A 9 -3.90 -11.51 1.04
N ASP A 10 -4.65 -12.08 1.97
CA ASP A 10 -6.11 -12.18 1.90
C ASP A 10 -6.77 -10.80 1.96
N ALA A 11 -6.26 -9.90 2.81
CA ALA A 11 -6.73 -8.52 2.89
C ALA A 11 -6.48 -7.76 1.58
N ILE A 12 -5.29 -7.93 0.98
CA ILE A 12 -4.95 -7.30 -0.31
C ILE A 12 -5.84 -7.84 -1.44
N HIS A 13 -6.10 -9.15 -1.49
CA HIS A 13 -6.96 -9.74 -2.50
C HIS A 13 -8.41 -9.25 -2.37
N THR A 14 -8.94 -9.18 -1.15
CA THR A 14 -10.27 -8.63 -0.88
C THR A 14 -10.38 -7.17 -1.31
N ALA A 15 -9.37 -6.35 -0.98
CA ALA A 15 -9.34 -4.95 -1.40
C ALA A 15 -9.25 -4.77 -2.92
N LYS A 16 -8.47 -5.61 -3.61
CA LYS A 16 -8.39 -5.61 -5.08
C LYS A 16 -9.73 -5.98 -5.72
N ALA A 17 -10.42 -7.00 -5.19
CA ALA A 17 -11.73 -7.40 -5.69
C ALA A 17 -12.77 -6.28 -5.52
N ALA A 18 -12.77 -5.58 -4.37
CA ALA A 18 -13.66 -4.45 -4.12
C ALA A 18 -13.36 -3.23 -4.99
N ALA A 19 -12.09 -2.94 -5.27
CA ALA A 19 -11.70 -1.82 -6.11
C ALA A 19 -11.91 -2.08 -7.62
N GLY A 20 -11.93 -3.35 -8.03
CA GLY A 20 -11.99 -3.75 -9.44
C GLY A 20 -10.68 -3.45 -10.19
N GLU A 21 -10.75 -3.40 -11.52
CA GLU A 21 -9.57 -3.16 -12.35
C GLU A 21 -9.00 -1.73 -12.19
N GLY A 22 -7.70 -1.61 -12.42
CA GLY A 22 -6.97 -0.34 -12.44
C GLY A 22 -6.53 0.22 -11.09
N ALA A 23 -6.73 -0.49 -9.98
CA ALA A 23 -6.29 -0.03 -8.66
C ALA A 23 -4.77 -0.20 -8.46
N LYS A 24 -4.07 0.92 -8.23
CA LYS A 24 -2.63 0.91 -7.91
C LYS A 24 -2.44 0.57 -6.44
N VAL A 25 -1.73 -0.53 -6.16
CA VAL A 25 -1.43 -0.98 -4.78
C VAL A 25 -0.07 -0.42 -4.35
N ILE A 26 -0.04 0.29 -3.22
CA ILE A 26 1.14 0.99 -2.71
C ILE A 26 1.42 0.54 -1.29
N TYR A 27 2.65 0.13 -0.99
CA TYR A 27 3.11 -0.17 0.36
C TYR A 27 3.82 1.04 0.97
N LEU A 28 3.35 1.50 2.13
CA LEU A 28 3.98 2.60 2.86
C LEU A 28 5.16 2.06 3.68
N SER A 29 6.38 2.44 3.31
CA SER A 29 7.61 1.94 3.92
C SER A 29 8.69 3.03 3.99
N PRO A 30 9.51 3.07 5.06
CA PRO A 30 10.70 3.92 5.12
C PRO A 30 11.73 3.62 4.02
N GLN A 31 11.70 2.40 3.43
CA GLN A 31 12.57 2.02 2.32
C GLN A 31 12.00 2.42 0.94
N GLY A 32 10.79 2.99 0.89
CA GLY A 32 10.13 3.38 -0.36
C GLY A 32 10.67 4.70 -0.95
N ARG A 33 10.17 5.04 -2.15
CA ARG A 33 10.40 6.37 -2.75
C ARG A 33 9.91 7.46 -1.78
N LYS A 34 10.77 8.43 -1.47
CA LYS A 34 10.39 9.61 -0.69
C LYS A 34 9.27 10.36 -1.42
N LEU A 35 8.17 10.62 -0.71
CA LEU A 35 7.05 11.38 -1.26
C LEU A 35 7.40 12.87 -1.26
N ASP A 36 7.36 13.48 -2.44
CA ASP A 36 7.46 14.92 -2.67
C ASP A 36 6.19 15.43 -3.38
N GLN A 37 6.11 16.75 -3.60
CA GLN A 37 4.92 17.34 -4.21
C GLN A 37 4.63 16.81 -5.62
N ALA A 38 5.67 16.54 -6.41
CA ALA A 38 5.53 15.94 -7.74
C ALA A 38 4.95 14.52 -7.65
N GLY A 39 5.43 13.72 -6.68
CA GLY A 39 4.89 12.41 -6.38
C GLY A 39 3.44 12.45 -5.92
N VAL A 40 3.03 13.46 -5.14
CA VAL A 40 1.61 13.65 -4.79
C VAL A 40 0.76 13.93 -6.03
N SER A 41 1.19 14.84 -6.90
CA SER A 41 0.49 15.12 -8.16
C SER A 41 0.40 13.89 -9.07
N GLU A 42 1.47 13.09 -9.16
CA GLU A 42 1.47 11.82 -9.90
C GLU A 42 0.44 10.84 -9.31
N LEU A 43 0.45 10.66 -7.98
CA LEU A 43 -0.45 9.73 -7.31
C LEU A 43 -1.91 10.15 -7.45
N ALA A 44 -2.19 11.46 -7.42
CA ALA A 44 -3.53 12.01 -7.59
C ALA A 44 -4.15 11.74 -8.99
N THR A 45 -3.34 11.41 -10.00
CA THR A 45 -3.86 11.01 -11.32
C THR A 45 -4.51 9.62 -11.33
N ASN A 46 -4.26 8.80 -10.30
CA ASN A 46 -4.81 7.45 -10.20
C ASN A 46 -6.23 7.51 -9.65
N GLN A 47 -7.21 6.99 -10.40
CA GLN A 47 -8.61 6.96 -9.96
C GLN A 47 -8.84 6.06 -8.74
N LYS A 48 -7.99 5.05 -8.54
CA LYS A 48 -8.12 4.04 -7.49
C LYS A 48 -6.76 3.72 -6.89
N LEU A 49 -6.65 3.81 -5.57
CA LEU A 49 -5.44 3.48 -4.81
C LEU A 49 -5.78 2.50 -3.69
N ILE A 50 -4.93 1.50 -3.48
CA ILE A 50 -4.96 0.63 -2.30
C ILE A 50 -3.67 0.87 -1.53
N LEU A 51 -3.78 1.36 -0.30
CA LEU A 51 -2.62 1.64 0.56
C LEU A 51 -2.44 0.51 1.58
N VAL A 52 -1.31 -0.19 1.49
CA VAL A 52 -0.91 -1.20 2.46
C VAL A 52 -0.09 -0.52 3.55
N CYS A 53 -0.69 -0.41 4.73
CA CYS A 53 -0.04 0.16 5.90
C CYS A 53 0.62 -0.96 6.69
N GLY A 54 1.94 -1.06 6.59
CA GLY A 54 2.71 -1.99 7.42
C GLY A 54 2.69 -1.53 8.87
N SER A 55 2.07 -2.29 9.75
CA SER A 55 2.20 -2.11 11.19
C SER A 55 3.18 -3.16 11.69
N LEU A 56 4.48 -2.84 11.74
CA LEU A 56 5.43 -3.51 12.64
C LEU A 56 6.84 -2.90 12.54
N ARG A 57 7.21 -2.14 13.57
CA ARG A 57 8.57 -2.11 14.12
C ARG A 57 8.43 -2.22 15.64
N ARG A 58 8.78 -3.37 16.21
CA ARG A 58 9.27 -3.39 17.59
C ARG A 58 10.76 -3.13 17.48
N ASP A 59 11.15 -1.89 17.76
CA ASP A 59 12.53 -1.59 18.12
C ASP A 59 12.63 -1.82 19.64
N ARG A 60 13.18 -2.97 19.99
CA ARG A 60 14.00 -3.25 21.18
C ARG A 60 14.79 -4.51 20.90
#